data_AF-A0A534PVD1-F1
#
_entry.id   AF-A0A534PVD1-F1
#
_cell.length_a   1.000
_cell.length_b   1.000
_cell.length_c   1.000
_cell.angle_alpha   90.00
_cell.angle_beta   90.00
_cell.angle_gamma   90.00
#
_symmetry.space_group_name_H-M   'P 1'
#
loop_
_entity.id
_entity.type
_entity.pdbx_description
1 polymer ?
#
loop_
_entity_poly.entity_id
_entity_poly.type
_entity_poly.pdbx_seq_one_letter_code
_entity_poly.pdbx_strand_id
1 'polypeptide(L)'
;MALDAPAFAQLSHDQRLDALRASQTAAAMDAAAMDYGHTLGIVRMLRAILSRPAVVPPQLLPRIRDFARAVYLNRGVHDVETRRKLVPPFSMAELRIAALAAQAAGADFALPGAKLEFALRALEGPFFDPRVDPQRPRSEPRSSEPLPEAAAPLELVPFSGRLFIGIADEERSHPLAALAQLSASQNRPVPAAEALQLTGGAGPLPAFGFALPGRVALFAAAADALDKVRTAGALSALADPALASDLLRCLPQHRLAQLALREVIGRQSEGLDATLDEARADLVAHVLAADPRLRELGLLSARCQQLWPQFAATLWFLSQAHLPSGERIEEERQRATQLELWWFTGKGALSERHEAGRRFLSADPARFQKAASELLALLQDIAASRDLVRLRDLLESHASKLDAQWRNDVIARLRAAGIPRRVALLPPRLEPVLIEGKEIDAQARPVEDFDAGILREWAAF
;
A
#
# COMPACT_ATOMS: atom_id res chain seq x y z
N MET A 1 -7.42 8.33 8.31
CA MET A 1 -6.63 8.95 9.38
C MET A 1 -5.76 10.01 8.74
N ALA A 2 -5.94 11.27 9.11
CA ALA A 2 -5.11 12.36 8.63
C ALA A 2 -3.78 12.38 9.39
N LEU A 3 -2.69 12.54 8.65
CA LEU A 3 -1.36 12.72 9.21
C LEU A 3 -1.07 14.21 9.39
N ASP A 4 -0.28 14.51 10.41
CA ASP A 4 0.32 15.82 10.63
C ASP A 4 1.80 15.77 10.17
N ALA A 5 2.41 16.93 9.96
CA ALA A 5 3.84 17.06 9.66
C ALA A 5 4.50 18.17 10.50
N PRO A 6 4.61 17.98 11.83
CA PRO A 6 5.19 18.99 12.72
C PRO A 6 6.67 19.29 12.41
N ALA A 7 7.40 18.32 11.84
CA ALA A 7 8.79 18.50 11.41
C ALA A 7 8.91 19.32 10.11
N PHE A 8 7.84 19.50 9.33
CA PHE A 8 7.89 20.25 8.07
C PHE A 8 8.27 21.72 8.28
N ALA A 9 7.83 22.31 9.38
CA ALA A 9 8.19 23.68 9.75
C ALA A 9 9.68 23.84 10.09
N GLN A 10 10.38 22.74 10.40
CA GLN A 10 11.81 22.76 10.75
C GLN A 10 12.73 22.62 9.52
N LEU A 11 12.17 22.30 8.35
CA LEU A 11 12.91 22.26 7.08
C LEU A 11 13.44 23.65 6.72
N SER A 12 14.48 23.71 5.90
CA SER A 12 14.90 24.98 5.29
C SER A 12 13.84 25.50 4.31
N HIS A 13 13.92 26.78 3.96
CA HIS A 13 13.05 27.41 2.99
C HIS A 13 13.06 26.69 1.62
N ASP A 14 14.25 26.42 1.06
CA ASP A 14 14.40 25.69 -0.20
C ASP A 14 13.80 24.28 -0.12
N GLN A 15 14.02 23.56 0.99
CA GLN A 15 13.46 22.22 1.20
C GLN A 15 11.93 22.22 1.23
N ARG A 16 11.29 23.26 1.78
CA ARG A 16 9.82 23.38 1.79
C ARG A 16 9.26 23.64 0.39
N LEU A 17 9.93 24.47 -0.41
CA LEU A 17 9.53 24.75 -1.79
C LEU A 17 9.71 23.53 -2.70
N ASP A 18 10.83 22.83 -2.59
CA ASP A 18 11.05 21.59 -3.33
C ASP A 18 10.03 20.51 -2.95
N ALA A 19 9.68 20.44 -1.66
CA ALA A 19 8.66 19.54 -1.19
C ALA A 19 7.27 19.84 -1.80
N LEU A 20 6.90 21.12 -1.88
CA LEU A 20 5.67 21.56 -2.51
C LEU A 20 5.63 21.19 -4.01
N ARG A 21 6.71 21.45 -4.75
CA ARG A 21 6.80 21.13 -6.18
C ARG A 21 6.69 19.63 -6.43
N ALA A 22 7.43 18.82 -5.67
CA ALA A 22 7.37 17.37 -5.79
C ALA A 22 5.96 16.84 -5.48
N SER A 23 5.25 17.45 -4.53
CA SER A 23 3.84 17.14 -4.25
C SER A 23 2.92 17.45 -5.43
N GLN A 24 3.13 18.58 -6.11
CA GLN A 24 2.30 18.94 -7.27
C GLN A 24 2.57 17.99 -8.45
N THR A 25 3.83 17.62 -8.68
CA THR A 25 4.22 16.64 -9.72
C THR A 25 3.59 15.27 -9.46
N ALA A 26 3.66 14.77 -8.22
CA ALA A 26 3.08 13.48 -7.85
C ALA A 26 1.55 13.46 -8.03
N ALA A 27 0.84 14.55 -7.70
CA ALA A 27 -0.59 14.67 -7.98
C ALA A 27 -0.93 14.62 -9.48
N ALA A 28 -0.10 15.24 -10.33
CA ALA A 28 -0.28 15.19 -11.79
C ALA A 28 -0.01 13.77 -12.34
N MET A 29 0.97 13.06 -11.80
CA MET A 29 1.22 11.66 -12.17
C MET A 29 0.10 10.72 -11.73
N ASP A 30 -0.50 10.94 -10.55
CA ASP A 30 -1.66 10.17 -10.08
C ASP A 30 -2.86 10.32 -11.04
N ALA A 31 -3.06 11.52 -11.61
CA ALA A 31 -4.09 11.76 -12.63
C ALA A 31 -3.87 10.90 -13.89
N ALA A 32 -2.62 10.83 -14.38
CA ALA A 32 -2.25 10.01 -15.52
C ALA A 32 -2.38 8.50 -15.24
N ALA A 33 -2.01 8.06 -14.03
CA ALA A 33 -2.15 6.66 -13.62
C ALA A 33 -3.62 6.20 -13.47
N MET A 34 -4.53 7.15 -13.26
CA MET A 34 -5.98 6.92 -13.23
C MET A 34 -6.60 6.78 -14.62
N ASP A 35 -5.84 6.95 -15.70
CA ASP A 35 -6.32 6.79 -17.08
C ASP A 35 -6.38 5.30 -17.51
N TYR A 36 -6.97 4.46 -16.67
CA TYR A 36 -7.36 3.10 -17.06
C TYR A 36 -8.85 3.07 -17.39
N GLY A 37 -9.16 2.81 -18.67
CA GLY A 37 -10.51 2.61 -19.17
C GLY A 37 -11.39 3.85 -19.02
N HIS A 38 -12.46 3.72 -18.23
CA HIS A 38 -13.45 4.80 -18.02
C HIS A 38 -13.30 5.52 -16.67
N THR A 39 -12.21 5.25 -15.94
CA THR A 39 -12.01 5.73 -14.57
C THR A 39 -12.04 7.25 -14.48
N LEU A 40 -11.34 7.96 -15.37
CA LEU A 40 -11.30 9.43 -15.38
C LEU A 40 -12.70 10.04 -15.59
N GLY A 41 -13.47 9.49 -16.53
CA GLY A 41 -14.86 9.92 -16.77
C GLY A 41 -15.77 9.72 -15.55
N ILE A 42 -15.58 8.61 -14.83
CA ILE A 42 -16.32 8.32 -13.59
C ILE A 42 -15.91 9.27 -12.47
N VAL A 43 -14.61 9.53 -12.30
CA VAL A 43 -14.10 10.48 -11.30
C VAL A 43 -14.63 11.89 -11.55
N ARG A 44 -14.58 12.38 -12.80
CA ARG A 44 -15.15 13.68 -13.17
C ARG A 44 -16.65 13.75 -12.90
N MET A 45 -17.40 12.70 -13.22
CA MET A 45 -18.84 12.60 -12.94
C MET A 45 -19.14 12.70 -11.43
N LEU A 46 -18.45 11.90 -10.61
CA LEU A 46 -18.62 11.88 -9.16
C LEU A 46 -18.22 13.21 -8.53
N ARG A 47 -17.09 13.78 -8.94
CA ARG A 47 -16.62 15.10 -8.48
C ARG A 47 -17.65 16.19 -8.76
N ALA A 48 -18.14 16.27 -9.99
CA ALA A 48 -19.08 17.31 -10.39
C ALA A 48 -20.37 17.26 -9.55
N ILE A 49 -20.92 16.06 -9.34
CA ILE A 49 -22.09 15.85 -8.46
C ILE A 49 -21.78 16.29 -7.02
N LEU A 50 -20.66 15.83 -6.46
CA LEU A 50 -20.28 16.10 -5.08
C LEU A 50 -19.83 17.54 -4.84
N SER A 51 -19.51 18.31 -5.88
CA SER A 51 -19.26 19.76 -5.79
C SER A 51 -20.54 20.56 -5.48
N ARG A 52 -21.72 19.98 -5.70
CA ARG A 52 -23.04 20.57 -5.43
C ARG A 52 -23.86 19.67 -4.51
N PRO A 53 -23.41 19.38 -3.28
CA PRO A 53 -24.07 18.39 -2.42
C PRO A 53 -25.49 18.79 -2.01
N ALA A 54 -25.80 20.10 -1.98
CA ALA A 54 -27.10 20.63 -1.58
C ALA A 54 -28.25 20.26 -2.53
N VAL A 55 -27.95 19.95 -3.80
CA VAL A 55 -28.97 19.60 -4.81
C VAL A 55 -29.07 18.09 -5.07
N VAL A 56 -28.22 17.29 -4.42
CA VAL A 56 -28.27 15.83 -4.52
C VAL A 56 -29.35 15.30 -3.57
N PRO A 57 -30.20 14.35 -4.00
CA PRO A 57 -31.21 13.76 -3.11
C PRO A 57 -30.61 13.26 -1.78
N PRO A 58 -31.19 13.61 -0.61
CA PRO A 58 -30.58 13.32 0.69
C PRO A 58 -30.29 11.84 0.96
N GLN A 59 -31.10 10.93 0.41
CA GLN A 59 -30.91 9.48 0.54
C GLN A 59 -29.80 8.93 -0.38
N LEU A 60 -29.47 9.67 -1.44
CA LEU A 60 -28.48 9.28 -2.44
C LEU A 60 -27.09 9.83 -2.13
N LEU A 61 -27.01 11.04 -1.55
CA LEU A 61 -25.75 11.72 -1.26
C LEU A 61 -24.76 10.86 -0.43
N PRO A 62 -25.16 10.18 0.67
CA PRO A 62 -24.25 9.31 1.41
C PRO A 62 -23.69 8.15 0.57
N ARG A 63 -24.54 7.51 -0.25
CA ARG A 63 -24.15 6.40 -1.15
C ARG A 63 -23.16 6.86 -2.22
N ILE A 64 -23.35 8.05 -2.79
CA ILE A 64 -22.41 8.64 -3.76
C ILE A 64 -21.08 8.99 -3.07
N ARG A 65 -21.12 9.59 -1.87
CA ARG A 65 -19.91 9.90 -1.08
C ARG A 65 -19.11 8.64 -0.77
N ASP A 66 -19.76 7.61 -0.22
CA ASP A 66 -19.07 6.37 0.16
C ASP A 66 -18.46 5.67 -1.05
N PHE A 67 -19.15 5.69 -2.19
CA PHE A 67 -18.60 5.16 -3.42
C PHE A 67 -17.43 6.00 -3.96
N ALA A 68 -17.52 7.33 -3.93
CA ALA A 68 -16.43 8.22 -4.33
C ALA A 68 -15.18 8.02 -3.46
N ARG A 69 -15.37 7.85 -2.14
CA ARG A 69 -14.30 7.46 -1.21
C ARG A 69 -13.68 6.13 -1.61
N ALA A 70 -14.49 5.12 -1.96
CA ALA A 70 -13.98 3.84 -2.41
C ALA A 70 -13.17 3.97 -3.71
N VAL A 71 -13.65 4.73 -4.70
CA VAL A 71 -12.93 5.00 -5.95
C VAL A 71 -11.60 5.70 -5.68
N TYR A 72 -11.63 6.72 -4.83
CA TYR A 72 -10.44 7.46 -4.42
C TYR A 72 -9.39 6.55 -3.75
N LEU A 73 -9.82 5.75 -2.76
CA LEU A 73 -8.93 4.86 -2.01
C LEU A 73 -8.32 3.74 -2.86
N ASN A 74 -9.03 3.30 -3.90
CA ASN A 74 -8.55 2.27 -4.82
C ASN A 74 -7.85 2.83 -6.06
N ARG A 75 -7.75 4.17 -6.18
CA ARG A 75 -7.21 4.87 -7.37
C ARG A 75 -7.92 4.44 -8.66
N GLY A 76 -9.23 4.19 -8.58
CA GLY A 76 -10.06 3.77 -9.70
C GLY A 76 -11.26 2.92 -9.31
N VAL A 77 -11.91 2.34 -10.32
CA VAL A 77 -13.16 1.56 -10.15
C VAL A 77 -12.92 0.07 -9.93
N HIS A 78 -11.69 -0.35 -9.71
CA HIS A 78 -11.34 -1.71 -9.33
C HIS A 78 -10.70 -1.70 -7.96
N ASP A 79 -11.06 -2.67 -7.13
CA ASP A 79 -10.46 -2.86 -5.83
C ASP A 79 -8.95 -3.14 -5.97
N VAL A 80 -8.09 -2.37 -5.30
CA VAL A 80 -6.64 -2.50 -5.46
C VAL A 80 -6.09 -3.84 -4.95
N GLU A 81 -6.78 -4.47 -3.99
CA GLU A 81 -6.38 -5.77 -3.44
C GLU A 81 -6.95 -6.92 -4.27
N THR A 82 -8.25 -6.89 -4.59
CA THR A 82 -8.89 -8.03 -5.27
C THR A 82 -8.93 -7.89 -6.79
N ARG A 83 -8.55 -6.72 -7.34
CA ARG A 83 -8.69 -6.28 -8.74
C ARG A 83 -10.09 -6.31 -9.30
N ARG A 84 -11.10 -6.58 -8.47
CA ARG A 84 -12.48 -6.73 -8.91
C ARG A 84 -13.13 -5.36 -9.03
N LYS A 85 -13.98 -5.21 -10.03
CA LYS A 85 -14.76 -4.00 -10.22
C LYS A 85 -15.61 -3.68 -8.98
N LEU A 86 -15.57 -2.42 -8.57
CA LEU A 86 -16.44 -1.84 -7.55
C LEU A 86 -17.78 -1.54 -8.19
N VAL A 87 -18.84 -2.20 -7.72
CA VAL A 87 -20.20 -1.94 -8.19
C VAL A 87 -20.79 -0.80 -7.35
N PRO A 88 -21.27 0.29 -7.98
CA PRO A 88 -21.87 1.39 -7.24
C PRO A 88 -23.13 0.92 -6.50
N PRO A 89 -23.35 1.37 -5.25
CA PRO A 89 -24.52 0.99 -4.48
C PRO A 89 -25.76 1.79 -4.90
N PHE A 90 -25.80 2.34 -6.11
CA PHE A 90 -26.87 3.14 -6.71
C PHE A 90 -27.04 2.78 -8.18
N SER A 91 -28.21 3.14 -8.74
CA SER A 91 -28.57 2.85 -10.12
C SER A 91 -28.15 3.97 -11.07
N MET A 92 -28.14 3.66 -12.37
CA MET A 92 -27.88 4.64 -13.42
C MET A 92 -28.94 5.77 -13.43
N ALA A 93 -30.21 5.44 -13.13
CA ALA A 93 -31.27 6.42 -13.03
C ALA A 93 -31.03 7.41 -11.86
N GLU A 94 -30.62 6.89 -10.69
CA GLU A 94 -30.25 7.73 -9.54
C GLU A 94 -29.05 8.63 -9.86
N LEU A 95 -28.00 8.08 -10.49
CA LEU A 95 -26.83 8.86 -10.91
C LEU A 95 -27.23 9.99 -11.86
N ARG A 96 -28.08 9.69 -12.85
CA ARG A 96 -28.58 10.68 -13.82
C ARG A 96 -29.35 11.81 -13.14
N ILE A 97 -30.22 11.50 -12.18
CA ILE A 97 -30.95 12.52 -11.40
C ILE A 97 -29.97 13.46 -10.69
N ALA A 98 -28.98 12.89 -9.99
CA ALA A 98 -27.97 13.69 -9.29
C ALA A 98 -27.12 14.53 -10.24
N ALA A 99 -26.71 13.97 -11.39
CA ALA A 99 -25.92 14.67 -12.39
C ALA A 99 -26.67 15.84 -13.01
N LEU A 100 -27.95 15.66 -13.39
CA LEU A 100 -28.78 16.72 -13.96
C LEU A 100 -29.06 17.83 -12.93
N ALA A 101 -29.34 17.47 -11.67
CA ALA A 101 -29.51 18.45 -10.61
C ALA A 101 -28.23 19.27 -10.37
N ALA A 102 -27.07 18.61 -10.32
CA ALA A 102 -25.78 19.27 -10.18
C ALA A 102 -25.47 20.17 -11.39
N GLN A 103 -25.78 19.74 -12.62
CA GLN A 103 -25.61 20.55 -13.82
C GLN A 103 -26.48 21.81 -13.78
N ALA A 104 -27.75 21.68 -13.39
CA ALA A 104 -28.65 22.82 -13.23
C ALA A 104 -28.16 23.81 -12.15
N ALA A 105 -27.42 23.32 -11.14
CA ALA A 105 -26.75 24.12 -10.13
C ALA A 105 -25.35 24.63 -10.55
N GLY A 106 -24.97 24.49 -11.82
CA GLY A 106 -23.71 24.97 -12.36
C GLY A 106 -22.49 24.15 -11.96
N ALA A 107 -22.63 22.83 -11.78
CA ALA A 107 -21.49 21.93 -11.68
C ALA A 107 -20.77 21.80 -13.03
N ASP A 108 -19.44 21.82 -13.00
CA ASP A 108 -18.60 21.53 -14.15
C ASP A 108 -18.23 20.04 -14.18
N PHE A 109 -18.58 19.38 -15.28
CA PHE A 109 -18.32 17.97 -15.52
C PHE A 109 -17.04 17.72 -16.34
N ALA A 110 -16.35 18.79 -16.79
CA ALA A 110 -15.13 18.70 -17.61
C ALA A 110 -15.29 17.73 -18.80
N LEU A 111 -16.44 17.85 -19.49
CA LEU A 111 -16.77 17.03 -20.66
C LEU A 111 -16.13 17.65 -21.91
N PRO A 112 -15.34 16.91 -22.70
CA PRO A 112 -14.68 17.43 -23.90
C PRO A 112 -15.69 17.62 -25.05
N GLY A 113 -16.53 18.64 -24.96
CA GLY A 113 -17.56 18.98 -25.96
C GLY A 113 -18.79 18.06 -25.99
N ALA A 114 -18.81 16.98 -25.21
CA ALA A 114 -19.95 16.07 -25.11
C ALA A 114 -21.08 16.65 -24.24
N LYS A 115 -22.34 16.44 -24.65
CA LYS A 115 -23.48 16.71 -23.76
C LYS A 115 -23.49 15.69 -22.61
N LEU A 116 -23.88 16.14 -21.41
CA LEU A 116 -23.94 15.31 -20.20
C LEU A 116 -24.68 13.98 -20.42
N GLU A 117 -25.79 14.02 -21.15
CA GLU A 117 -26.58 12.84 -21.51
C GLU A 117 -25.82 11.77 -22.29
N PHE A 118 -24.93 12.17 -23.20
CA PHE A 118 -24.09 11.22 -23.93
C PHE A 118 -22.99 10.66 -23.04
N ALA A 119 -22.38 11.50 -22.19
CA ALA A 119 -21.38 11.05 -21.24
C ALA A 119 -21.96 10.03 -20.24
N LEU A 120 -23.16 10.28 -19.74
CA LEU A 120 -23.90 9.36 -18.87
C LEU A 120 -24.15 8.01 -19.56
N ARG A 121 -24.65 8.01 -20.81
CA ARG A 121 -24.86 6.77 -21.58
C ARG A 121 -23.57 5.99 -21.80
N ALA A 122 -22.46 6.67 -22.09
CA ALA A 122 -21.16 6.03 -22.29
C ALA A 122 -20.65 5.33 -21.01
N LEU A 123 -21.06 5.80 -19.84
CA LEU A 123 -20.70 5.18 -18.55
C LEU A 123 -21.59 4.01 -18.16
N GLU A 124 -22.77 3.80 -18.77
CA GLU A 124 -23.75 2.83 -18.28
C GLU A 124 -23.18 1.39 -18.16
N GLY A 125 -22.58 0.86 -19.23
CA GLY A 125 -21.93 -0.45 -19.19
C GLY A 125 -20.66 -0.47 -18.33
N PRO A 126 -19.65 0.37 -18.63
CA PRO A 126 -18.39 0.41 -17.91
C PRO A 126 -18.51 0.74 -16.43
N PHE A 127 -19.55 1.44 -16.00
CA PHE A 127 -19.74 1.81 -14.60
C PHE A 127 -20.65 0.82 -13.86
N PHE A 128 -21.75 0.35 -14.46
CA PHE A 128 -22.77 -0.42 -13.74
C PHE A 128 -22.84 -1.91 -14.10
N ASP A 129 -22.41 -2.37 -15.27
CA ASP A 129 -22.46 -3.81 -15.61
C ASP A 129 -21.26 -4.53 -14.96
N PRO A 130 -21.48 -5.45 -13.99
CA PRO A 130 -20.38 -6.16 -13.32
C PRO A 130 -19.61 -7.10 -14.25
N ARG A 131 -20.11 -7.37 -15.45
CA ARG A 131 -19.47 -8.25 -16.45
C ARG A 131 -18.57 -7.48 -17.42
N VAL A 132 -18.73 -6.16 -17.50
CA VAL A 132 -17.88 -5.29 -18.34
C VAL A 132 -16.67 -4.88 -17.51
N ASP A 133 -15.48 -5.24 -17.99
CA ASP A 133 -14.20 -5.03 -17.29
C ASP A 133 -14.26 -5.50 -15.82
N PRO A 134 -14.64 -6.78 -15.59
CA PRO A 134 -14.95 -7.29 -14.25
C PRO A 134 -13.72 -7.32 -13.35
N GLN A 135 -12.52 -7.38 -13.94
CA GLN A 135 -11.24 -7.43 -13.26
C GLN A 135 -10.16 -6.66 -14.03
N ARG A 136 -9.34 -5.89 -13.32
CA ARG A 136 -8.17 -5.23 -13.90
C ARG A 136 -7.08 -6.26 -14.22
N PRO A 137 -6.54 -6.31 -15.45
CA PRO A 137 -5.50 -7.26 -15.86
C PRO A 137 -4.18 -7.04 -15.11
N ARG A 138 -3.37 -8.10 -14.99
CA ARG A 138 -2.09 -8.13 -14.24
C ARG A 138 -0.99 -7.29 -14.90
N SER A 139 -1.02 -7.19 -16.22
CA SER A 139 -0.09 -6.36 -17.00
C SER A 139 -0.63 -4.95 -17.08
N GLU A 140 0.11 -3.97 -16.56
CA GLU A 140 -0.15 -2.56 -16.85
C GLU A 140 -0.23 -2.38 -18.38
N PRO A 141 -1.26 -1.73 -18.93
CA PRO A 141 -1.17 -1.23 -20.28
C PRO A 141 -0.05 -0.18 -20.27
N ARG A 142 0.98 -0.38 -21.10
CA ARG A 142 1.89 0.71 -21.46
C ARG A 142 1.02 1.81 -22.06
N SER A 143 0.85 2.93 -21.38
CA SER A 143 0.25 4.11 -21.99
C SER A 143 1.08 4.47 -23.22
N SER A 144 0.44 4.55 -24.37
CA SER A 144 1.07 4.99 -25.63
C SER A 144 1.19 6.52 -25.72
N GLU A 145 0.73 7.25 -24.71
CA GLU A 145 0.88 8.70 -24.65
C GLU A 145 2.16 9.11 -23.91
N PRO A 146 2.98 10.00 -24.51
CA PRO A 146 4.08 10.62 -23.80
C PRO A 146 3.53 11.48 -22.65
N LEU A 147 4.20 11.43 -21.51
CA LEU A 147 3.94 12.32 -20.38
C LEU A 147 3.96 13.79 -20.87
N PRO A 148 3.04 14.67 -20.41
CA PRO A 148 2.99 16.05 -20.84
C PRO A 148 4.31 16.79 -20.53
N GLU A 149 4.73 17.68 -21.42
CA GLU A 149 6.00 18.44 -21.36
C GLU A 149 6.15 19.33 -20.10
N ALA A 150 5.04 19.62 -19.40
CA ALA A 150 5.04 20.26 -18.08
C ALA A 150 5.53 19.35 -16.94
N ALA A 151 5.65 18.04 -17.20
CA ALA A 151 6.45 17.09 -16.44
C ALA A 151 7.87 17.03 -17.01
N ALA A 152 8.47 18.20 -17.31
CA ALA A 152 9.90 18.30 -17.48
C ALA A 152 10.53 17.54 -16.30
N PRO A 153 11.42 16.55 -16.55
CA PRO A 153 12.10 15.91 -15.45
C PRO A 153 12.76 17.05 -14.71
N LEU A 154 12.40 17.24 -13.44
CA LEU A 154 13.28 17.92 -12.50
C LEU A 154 14.64 17.31 -12.80
N GLU A 155 15.52 18.08 -13.45
CA GLU A 155 16.92 17.73 -13.53
C GLU A 155 17.32 17.59 -12.08
N LEU A 156 17.42 16.33 -11.65
CA LEU A 156 18.01 15.93 -10.41
C LEU A 156 19.44 16.44 -10.51
N VAL A 157 19.63 17.68 -10.06
CA VAL A 157 20.92 18.34 -10.00
C VAL A 157 21.89 17.33 -9.41
N PRO A 158 23.01 17.03 -10.09
CA PRO A 158 23.96 16.05 -9.61
C PRO A 158 24.67 16.66 -8.41
N PHE A 159 24.05 16.56 -7.24
CA PHE A 159 24.76 16.72 -5.98
C PHE A 159 25.71 15.54 -5.89
N SER A 160 26.98 15.87 -6.10
CA SER A 160 28.14 15.03 -5.92
C SER A 160 28.18 14.51 -4.48
N GLY A 161 27.61 13.33 -4.26
CA GLY A 161 27.58 12.67 -2.96
C GLY A 161 26.31 11.83 -2.84
N ARG A 162 26.48 10.53 -2.59
CA ARG A 162 25.40 9.53 -2.49
C ARG A 162 24.28 10.02 -1.55
N LEU A 163 23.03 10.01 -2.01
CA LEU A 163 21.87 10.60 -1.32
C LEU A 163 20.75 9.59 -1.15
N PHE A 164 20.09 9.62 0.00
CA PHE A 164 18.91 8.80 0.32
C PHE A 164 17.74 9.64 0.77
N ILE A 165 16.60 8.96 0.83
CA ILE A 165 15.31 9.59 1.11
C ILE A 165 14.45 8.72 2.07
N GLY A 166 14.48 9.01 3.38
CA GLY A 166 13.48 8.68 4.41
C GLY A 166 14.02 8.13 5.73
N ILE A 167 13.87 8.89 6.84
CA ILE A 167 13.36 8.58 8.20
C ILE A 167 13.42 9.91 8.99
N ALA A 168 12.33 10.31 9.67
CA ALA A 168 12.29 11.51 10.54
C ALA A 168 12.68 11.23 12.02
N ASP A 169 13.18 10.03 12.31
CA ASP A 169 13.49 9.49 13.63
C ASP A 169 14.97 9.09 13.72
N GLU A 170 15.75 9.87 14.48
CA GLU A 170 17.20 9.70 14.65
C GLU A 170 17.56 8.36 15.32
N GLU A 171 16.69 7.79 16.15
CA GLU A 171 16.94 6.48 16.79
C GLU A 171 16.85 5.33 15.79
N ARG A 172 16.06 5.49 14.73
CA ARG A 172 15.85 4.47 13.68
C ARG A 172 16.77 4.65 12.48
N SER A 173 17.34 5.84 12.29
CA SER A 173 18.27 6.12 11.20
C SER A 173 19.59 5.35 11.37
N HIS A 174 20.11 5.28 12.60
CA HIS A 174 21.37 4.59 12.89
C HIS A 174 21.33 3.08 12.58
N PRO A 175 20.31 2.30 13.03
CA PRO A 175 20.15 0.90 12.64
C PRO A 175 20.07 0.66 11.12
N LEU A 176 19.39 1.54 10.37
CA LEU A 176 19.30 1.42 8.91
C LEU A 176 20.63 1.72 8.20
N ALA A 177 21.37 2.73 8.67
CA ALA A 177 22.70 3.04 8.14
C ALA A 177 23.66 1.86 8.34
N ALA A 178 23.58 1.21 9.50
CA ALA A 178 24.40 0.05 9.81
C ALA A 178 23.99 -1.19 8.98
N LEU A 179 22.69 -1.36 8.68
CA LEU A 179 22.21 -2.41 7.78
C LEU A 179 22.72 -2.26 6.33
N ALA A 180 22.82 -1.03 5.83
CA ALA A 180 23.39 -0.75 4.52
C ALA A 180 24.85 -1.21 4.42
N GLN A 181 25.64 -1.00 5.48
CA GLN A 181 27.03 -1.47 5.57
C GLN A 181 27.11 -3.00 5.55
N LEU A 182 26.23 -3.71 6.28
CA LEU A 182 26.17 -5.17 6.25
C LEU A 182 25.83 -5.73 4.88
N SER A 183 24.90 -5.12 4.14
CA SER A 183 24.57 -5.60 2.80
C SER A 183 25.75 -5.47 1.83
N ALA A 184 26.49 -4.36 1.90
CA ALA A 184 27.71 -4.17 1.11
C ALA A 184 28.75 -5.27 1.38
N SER A 185 28.89 -5.74 2.62
CA SER A 185 29.80 -6.85 2.98
C SER A 185 29.38 -8.21 2.42
N GLN A 186 28.12 -8.39 2.04
CA GLN A 186 27.58 -9.61 1.42
C GLN A 186 27.60 -9.57 -0.11
N ASN A 187 28.35 -8.64 -0.71
CA ASN A 187 28.38 -8.38 -2.15
C ASN A 187 26.99 -8.05 -2.74
N ARG A 188 26.07 -7.54 -1.89
CA ARG A 188 24.76 -7.04 -2.27
C ARG A 188 24.79 -5.50 -2.17
N PRO A 189 25.06 -4.78 -3.27
CA PRO A 189 25.26 -3.34 -3.21
C PRO A 189 24.00 -2.64 -2.71
N VAL A 190 24.11 -2.00 -1.53
CA VAL A 190 23.10 -1.11 -0.97
C VAL A 190 23.70 0.28 -0.89
N PRO A 191 23.09 1.28 -1.53
CA PRO A 191 23.49 2.71 -1.42
C PRO A 191 23.39 3.29 0.04
N ALA A 192 23.68 4.58 0.39
CA ALA A 192 23.58 5.17 1.79
C ALA A 192 22.57 6.34 2.18
N ALA A 193 21.86 6.23 3.35
CA ALA A 193 20.68 6.93 4.02
C ALA A 193 20.61 8.45 4.39
N GLU A 194 19.49 9.14 4.09
CA GLU A 194 19.07 10.50 4.46
C GLU A 194 17.58 10.73 4.12
N ALA A 195 16.92 11.82 4.57
CA ALA A 195 15.45 11.95 4.64
C ALA A 195 14.84 13.00 3.69
N LEU A 196 13.96 12.57 2.78
CA LEU A 196 12.82 13.39 2.36
C LEU A 196 11.56 12.57 2.64
N GLN A 197 10.60 13.11 3.38
CA GLN A 197 9.23 12.66 3.21
C GLN A 197 8.92 12.96 1.75
N LEU A 198 8.73 11.96 0.88
CA LEU A 198 8.25 12.23 -0.48
C LEU A 198 6.76 12.57 -0.38
N THR A 199 6.52 13.84 -0.08
CA THR A 199 5.85 14.77 -0.99
C THR A 199 4.82 14.10 -1.90
N GLY A 200 3.58 14.03 -1.41
CA GLY A 200 2.44 14.54 -2.16
C GLY A 200 1.92 13.75 -3.36
N GLY A 201 1.98 12.41 -3.28
CA GLY A 201 0.89 11.66 -3.88
C GLY A 201 -0.43 12.15 -3.28
N ALA A 202 -1.37 12.54 -4.12
CA ALA A 202 -2.69 12.99 -3.68
C ALA A 202 -3.42 11.83 -3.00
N GLY A 203 -3.20 10.58 -3.43
CA GLY A 203 -3.85 9.40 -2.85
C GLY A 203 -3.28 8.89 -1.51
N PRO A 204 -3.98 7.94 -0.86
CA PRO A 204 -3.48 7.30 0.35
C PRO A 204 -2.11 6.66 0.13
N LEU A 205 -1.20 6.86 1.08
CA LEU A 205 0.16 6.32 1.01
C LEU A 205 0.14 4.80 1.23
N PRO A 206 0.62 3.96 0.28
CA PRO A 206 1.06 2.63 0.65
C PRO A 206 2.28 2.73 1.60
N ALA A 207 2.53 1.70 2.40
CA ALA A 207 3.87 1.53 2.96
C ALA A 207 4.77 1.05 1.82
N PHE A 208 5.81 1.81 1.49
CA PHE A 208 6.75 1.43 0.42
C PHE A 208 8.19 1.76 0.81
N GLY A 209 9.08 0.89 0.34
CA GLY A 209 10.48 1.20 0.15
C GLY A 209 10.81 0.91 -1.31
N PHE A 210 11.79 1.62 -1.86
CA PHE A 210 12.32 1.27 -3.17
C PHE A 210 13.85 1.37 -3.17
N ALA A 211 14.47 0.43 -3.87
CA ALA A 211 15.89 0.39 -4.11
C ALA A 211 16.13 0.58 -5.63
N LEU A 212 16.77 1.68 -5.98
CA LEU A 212 17.31 1.94 -7.31
C LEU A 212 18.85 1.80 -7.28
N PRO A 213 19.52 1.57 -8.42
CA PRO A 213 20.98 1.62 -8.47
C PRO A 213 21.49 2.95 -7.90
N GLY A 214 22.17 2.91 -6.75
CA GLY A 214 22.70 4.11 -6.10
C GLY A 214 21.75 4.88 -5.17
N ARG A 215 20.48 4.50 -4.99
CA ARG A 215 19.52 5.17 -4.08
C ARG A 215 18.59 4.17 -3.39
N VAL A 216 18.38 4.29 -2.08
CA VAL A 216 17.31 3.57 -1.37
C VAL A 216 16.49 4.57 -0.59
N ALA A 217 15.18 4.37 -0.57
CA ALA A 217 14.24 5.19 0.17
C ALA A 217 13.36 4.30 1.04
N LEU A 218 13.22 4.63 2.33
CA LEU A 218 12.38 3.90 3.27
C LEU A 218 11.41 4.85 3.99
N PHE A 219 10.10 4.62 3.83
CA PHE A 219 9.07 5.48 4.43
C PHE A 219 8.42 4.79 5.64
N ALA A 220 8.94 5.07 6.84
CA ALA A 220 8.48 4.42 8.08
C ALA A 220 7.31 5.14 8.78
N ALA A 221 7.20 6.48 8.70
CA ALA A 221 6.24 7.26 9.49
C ALA A 221 4.76 6.95 9.18
N ALA A 222 4.44 6.66 7.92
CA ALA A 222 3.09 6.22 7.52
C ALA A 222 2.79 4.80 8.05
N ALA A 223 3.77 3.89 8.02
CA ALA A 223 3.64 2.53 8.55
C ALA A 223 3.38 2.54 10.07
N ASP A 224 4.09 3.38 10.84
CA ASP A 224 3.90 3.52 12.29
C ASP A 224 2.48 3.99 12.66
N ALA A 225 1.93 4.90 11.85
CA ALA A 225 0.61 5.46 12.07
C ALA A 225 -0.49 4.43 11.75
N LEU A 226 -0.30 3.62 10.70
CA LEU A 226 -1.13 2.45 10.40
C LEU A 226 -1.05 1.37 11.49
N ASP A 227 0.14 1.18 12.07
CA ASP A 227 0.45 0.15 13.05
C ASP A 227 -0.28 0.34 14.38
N LYS A 228 -0.40 1.59 14.86
CA LYS A 228 -1.21 1.92 16.05
C LYS A 228 -2.68 1.54 15.88
N VAL A 229 -3.22 1.75 14.68
CA VAL A 229 -4.67 1.62 14.43
C VAL A 229 -5.06 0.19 14.11
N ARG A 230 -4.30 -0.52 13.26
CA ARG A 230 -4.71 -1.84 12.73
C ARG A 230 -3.85 -2.98 13.24
N THR A 231 -2.52 -2.87 13.14
CA THR A 231 -1.63 -4.02 13.43
C THR A 231 -1.63 -4.38 14.92
N ALA A 232 -1.52 -3.40 15.82
CA ALA A 232 -1.53 -3.66 17.26
C ALA A 232 -2.86 -4.25 17.74
N GLY A 233 -3.98 -3.71 17.27
CA GLY A 233 -5.32 -4.24 17.55
C GLY A 233 -5.52 -5.65 16.98
N ALA A 234 -5.06 -5.88 15.75
CA ALA A 234 -5.10 -7.20 15.13
C ALA A 234 -4.24 -8.23 15.89
N LEU A 235 -3.01 -7.88 16.29
CA LEU A 235 -2.16 -8.75 17.11
C LEU A 235 -2.83 -9.08 18.44
N SER A 236 -3.43 -8.09 19.11
CA SER A 236 -4.19 -8.32 20.34
C SER A 236 -5.37 -9.29 20.13
N ALA A 237 -6.02 -9.23 18.96
CA ALA A 237 -7.16 -10.06 18.64
C ALA A 237 -6.78 -11.47 18.13
N LEU A 238 -5.60 -11.62 17.51
CA LEU A 238 -5.22 -12.79 16.71
C LEU A 238 -4.05 -13.59 17.28
N ALA A 239 -3.16 -12.97 18.05
CA ALA A 239 -2.01 -13.65 18.63
C ALA A 239 -2.43 -14.62 19.74
N ASP A 240 -1.62 -15.65 19.95
CA ASP A 240 -1.67 -16.51 21.12
C ASP A 240 -1.62 -15.63 22.40
N PRO A 241 -2.58 -15.75 23.34
CA PRO A 241 -2.61 -14.93 24.55
C PRO A 241 -1.32 -14.97 25.35
N ALA A 242 -0.60 -16.10 25.35
CA ALA A 242 0.66 -16.27 26.05
C ALA A 242 1.79 -15.42 25.45
N LEU A 243 1.69 -15.05 24.16
CA LEU A 243 2.72 -14.32 23.42
C LEU A 243 2.28 -12.90 23.02
N ALA A 244 0.99 -12.58 23.10
CA ALA A 244 0.44 -11.31 22.63
C ALA A 244 1.13 -10.08 23.24
N SER A 245 1.37 -10.08 24.56
CA SER A 245 2.04 -8.95 25.24
C SER A 245 3.48 -8.75 24.76
N ASP A 246 4.23 -9.84 24.55
CA ASP A 246 5.59 -9.76 24.03
C ASP A 246 5.62 -9.33 22.56
N LEU A 247 4.71 -9.86 21.74
CA LEU A 247 4.58 -9.48 20.34
C LEU A 247 4.25 -8.00 20.18
N LEU A 248 3.39 -7.45 21.03
CA LEU A 248 3.07 -6.02 21.05
C LEU A 248 4.29 -5.17 21.45
N ARG A 249 5.08 -5.61 22.43
CA ARG A 249 6.35 -4.94 22.79
C ARG A 249 7.36 -4.96 21.64
N CYS A 250 7.44 -6.08 20.92
CA CYS A 250 8.38 -6.25 19.82
C CYS A 250 7.91 -5.68 18.48
N LEU A 251 6.63 -5.32 18.36
CA LEU A 251 6.01 -4.88 17.11
C LEU A 251 6.79 -3.76 16.38
N PRO A 252 7.24 -2.68 17.05
CA PRO A 252 7.98 -1.63 16.35
C PRO A 252 9.29 -2.14 15.72
N GLN A 253 10.04 -2.98 16.44
CA GLN A 253 11.30 -3.56 15.95
C GLN A 253 11.04 -4.58 14.83
N HIS A 254 10.04 -5.44 14.99
CA HIS A 254 9.64 -6.42 13.98
C HIS A 254 9.22 -5.76 12.67
N ARG A 255 8.42 -4.69 12.73
CA ARG A 255 7.98 -3.95 11.55
C ARG A 255 9.12 -3.24 10.85
N LEU A 256 9.95 -2.51 11.61
CA LEU A 256 11.12 -1.83 11.05
C LEU A 256 12.06 -2.83 10.39
N ALA A 257 12.39 -3.93 11.08
CA ALA A 257 13.25 -4.97 10.53
C ALA A 257 12.60 -5.67 9.32
N GLN A 258 11.30 -5.97 9.34
CA GLN A 258 10.61 -6.56 8.18
C GLN A 258 10.67 -5.65 6.97
N LEU A 259 10.31 -4.37 7.14
CA LEU A 259 10.36 -3.40 6.07
C LEU A 259 11.80 -3.22 5.56
N ALA A 260 12.76 -3.02 6.45
CA ALA A 260 14.16 -2.80 6.08
C ALA A 260 14.76 -4.01 5.36
N LEU A 261 14.65 -5.22 5.93
CA LEU A 261 15.25 -6.41 5.34
C LEU A 261 14.61 -6.75 3.99
N ARG A 262 13.29 -6.66 3.90
CA ARG A 262 12.54 -6.95 2.68
C ARG A 262 12.83 -5.94 1.58
N GLU A 263 12.79 -4.66 1.88
CA GLU A 263 12.86 -3.60 0.86
C GLU A 263 14.29 -3.24 0.48
N VAL A 264 15.24 -3.34 1.41
CA VAL A 264 16.63 -2.94 1.19
C VAL A 264 17.48 -4.11 0.68
N ILE A 265 17.26 -5.32 1.21
CA ILE A 265 18.11 -6.49 0.92
C ILE A 265 17.37 -7.53 0.07
N GLY A 266 16.09 -7.75 0.37
CA GLY A 266 15.27 -8.79 -0.25
C GLY A 266 14.74 -8.43 -1.62
N ARG A 267 14.32 -7.17 -1.82
CA ARG A 267 13.69 -6.70 -3.05
C ARG A 267 14.73 -6.62 -4.15
N GLN A 268 14.65 -7.59 -5.05
CA GLN A 268 15.39 -7.63 -6.30
C GLN A 268 14.37 -8.02 -7.36
N SER A 269 14.07 -7.12 -8.30
CA SER A 269 13.19 -7.48 -9.41
C SER A 269 14.02 -8.00 -10.57
N GLU A 270 13.84 -9.27 -10.88
CA GLU A 270 14.42 -9.90 -12.07
C GLU A 270 13.46 -9.85 -13.27
N GLY A 271 12.26 -9.26 -13.09
CA GLY A 271 11.25 -9.09 -14.12
C GLY A 271 10.59 -10.41 -14.58
N LEU A 272 10.75 -11.49 -13.81
CA LEU A 272 10.24 -12.83 -14.15
C LEU A 272 8.76 -12.99 -13.77
N ASP A 273 8.42 -12.75 -12.49
CA ASP A 273 7.05 -12.76 -11.98
C ASP A 273 7.00 -11.98 -10.65
N ALA A 274 6.02 -11.10 -10.50
CA ALA A 274 5.94 -10.24 -9.32
C ALA A 274 5.62 -11.00 -8.01
N THR A 275 4.93 -12.15 -8.07
CA THR A 275 4.72 -13.00 -6.88
C THR A 275 6.02 -13.68 -6.45
N LEU A 276 6.85 -14.09 -7.40
CA LEU A 276 8.18 -14.64 -7.10
C LEU A 276 9.08 -13.59 -6.45
N ASP A 277 9.09 -12.36 -6.98
CA ASP A 277 9.86 -11.25 -6.42
C ASP A 277 9.41 -10.93 -4.98
N GLU A 278 8.09 -10.88 -4.72
CA GLU A 278 7.56 -10.64 -3.38
C GLU A 278 7.90 -11.77 -2.40
N ALA A 279 7.72 -13.04 -2.79
CA ALA A 279 8.03 -14.19 -1.94
C ALA A 279 9.53 -14.28 -1.61
N ARG A 280 10.41 -14.01 -2.58
CA ARG A 280 11.87 -13.96 -2.33
C ARG A 280 12.22 -12.85 -1.35
N ALA A 281 11.62 -11.67 -1.49
CA ALA A 281 11.88 -10.56 -0.59
C ALA A 281 11.46 -10.88 0.85
N ASP A 282 10.28 -11.49 1.03
CA ASP A 282 9.79 -11.96 2.34
C ASP A 282 10.72 -13.02 2.95
N LEU A 283 11.12 -14.03 2.17
CA LEU A 283 12.00 -15.10 2.63
C LEU A 283 13.41 -14.62 2.98
N VAL A 284 13.96 -13.64 2.25
CA VAL A 284 15.22 -13.00 2.63
C VAL A 284 15.10 -12.31 3.99
N ALA A 285 13.99 -11.60 4.24
CA ALA A 285 13.74 -11.00 5.54
C ALA A 285 13.64 -12.06 6.65
N HIS A 286 12.94 -13.17 6.40
CA HIS A 286 12.83 -14.27 7.35
C HIS A 286 14.18 -14.93 7.66
N VAL A 287 15.02 -15.18 6.65
CA VAL A 287 16.35 -15.77 6.83
C VAL A 287 17.28 -14.82 7.61
N LEU A 288 17.29 -13.53 7.26
CA LEU A 288 18.17 -12.55 7.90
C LEU A 288 17.73 -12.18 9.31
N ALA A 289 16.44 -12.27 9.64
CA ALA A 289 15.94 -11.97 10.98
C ALA A 289 16.60 -12.82 12.08
N ALA A 290 17.10 -14.01 11.76
CA ALA A 290 17.84 -14.86 12.70
C ALA A 290 19.34 -14.52 12.84
N ASP A 291 19.87 -13.58 12.05
CA ASP A 291 21.28 -13.18 12.11
C ASP A 291 21.57 -12.40 13.41
N PRO A 292 22.52 -12.84 14.25
CA PRO A 292 22.84 -12.16 15.49
C PRO A 292 23.34 -10.72 15.27
N ARG A 293 23.88 -10.39 14.10
CA ARG A 293 24.31 -9.02 13.76
C ARG A 293 23.17 -8.01 13.81
N LEU A 294 21.92 -8.42 13.56
CA LEU A 294 20.77 -7.50 13.69
C LEU A 294 20.60 -6.96 15.11
N ARG A 295 21.11 -7.67 16.12
CA ARG A 295 21.15 -7.18 17.51
C ARG A 295 22.22 -6.12 17.70
N GLU A 296 23.39 -6.34 17.09
CA GLU A 296 24.50 -5.38 17.10
C GLU A 296 24.12 -4.09 16.39
N LEU A 297 23.30 -4.16 15.33
CA LEU A 297 22.76 -3.00 14.64
C LEU A 297 21.59 -2.31 15.38
N GLY A 298 21.09 -2.90 16.47
CA GLY A 298 19.92 -2.37 17.19
C GLY A 298 18.58 -2.52 16.46
N LEU A 299 18.51 -3.31 15.38
CA LEU A 299 17.26 -3.55 14.64
C LEU A 299 16.30 -4.49 15.38
N LEU A 300 16.84 -5.51 16.05
CA LEU A 300 16.07 -6.47 16.83
C LEU A 300 16.80 -6.74 18.16
N SER A 301 16.09 -6.64 19.28
CA SER A 301 16.56 -7.18 20.55
C SER A 301 16.57 -8.72 20.51
N ALA A 302 17.29 -9.36 21.44
CA ALA A 302 17.33 -10.83 21.51
C ALA A 302 15.93 -11.47 21.65
N ARG A 303 15.05 -10.86 22.47
CA ARG A 303 13.68 -11.35 22.65
C ARG A 303 12.85 -11.17 21.37
N CYS A 304 12.97 -10.03 20.70
CA CYS A 304 12.24 -9.79 19.46
C CYS A 304 12.74 -10.68 18.34
N GLN A 305 14.05 -10.89 18.21
CA GLN A 305 14.61 -11.86 17.29
C GLN A 305 14.03 -13.28 17.52
N GLN A 306 13.95 -13.73 18.77
CA GLN A 306 13.34 -15.03 19.11
C GLN A 306 11.86 -15.13 18.70
N LEU A 307 11.11 -14.03 18.80
CA LEU A 307 9.67 -13.98 18.51
C LEU A 307 9.34 -13.71 17.05
N TRP A 308 10.34 -13.46 16.20
CA TRP A 308 10.13 -13.19 14.78
C TRP A 308 9.30 -14.26 14.06
N PRO A 309 9.53 -15.57 14.24
CA PRO A 309 8.71 -16.61 13.63
C PRO A 309 7.23 -16.49 14.00
N GLN A 310 6.94 -16.21 15.27
CA GLN A 310 5.56 -16.07 15.75
C GLN A 310 4.91 -14.78 15.25
N PHE A 311 5.68 -13.70 15.14
CA PHE A 311 5.23 -12.46 14.52
C PHE A 311 4.82 -12.69 13.05
N ALA A 312 5.68 -13.34 12.26
CA ALA A 312 5.39 -13.69 10.87
C ALA A 312 4.13 -14.55 10.75
N ALA A 313 4.03 -15.62 11.55
CA ALA A 313 2.84 -16.49 11.58
C ALA A 313 1.55 -15.73 11.89
N THR A 314 1.59 -14.80 12.86
CA THR A 314 0.41 -14.03 13.23
C THR A 314 0.00 -13.05 12.12
N LEU A 315 0.97 -12.46 11.39
CA LEU A 315 0.69 -11.62 10.23
C LEU A 315 0.14 -12.41 9.03
N TRP A 316 0.64 -13.62 8.77
CA TRP A 316 0.08 -14.51 7.75
C TRP A 316 -1.33 -14.98 8.10
N PHE A 317 -1.64 -15.18 9.38
CA PHE A 317 -3.01 -15.46 9.81
C PHE A 317 -3.92 -14.24 9.65
N LEU A 318 -3.44 -13.04 10.01
CA LEU A 318 -4.15 -11.78 9.73
C LEU A 318 -4.41 -11.59 8.22
N SER A 319 -3.47 -12.01 7.37
CA SER A 319 -3.57 -11.79 5.93
C SER A 319 -4.79 -12.44 5.29
N GLN A 320 -5.34 -13.50 5.92
CA GLN A 320 -6.54 -14.19 5.48
C GLN A 320 -7.76 -13.26 5.36
N ALA A 321 -7.79 -12.14 6.10
CA ALA A 321 -8.85 -11.13 6.01
C ALA A 321 -8.72 -10.15 4.83
N HIS A 322 -7.66 -10.22 4.00
CA HIS A 322 -7.52 -9.33 2.82
C HIS A 322 -8.59 -9.61 1.77
N LEU A 323 -8.96 -10.88 1.55
CA LEU A 323 -9.98 -11.27 0.59
C LEU A 323 -11.31 -11.56 1.30
N PRO A 324 -12.23 -10.58 1.47
CA PRO A 324 -13.45 -10.74 2.28
C PRO A 324 -14.45 -11.72 1.67
N SER A 325 -14.35 -12.01 0.37
CA SER A 325 -15.28 -12.89 -0.35
C SER A 325 -14.60 -13.59 -1.53
N GLY A 326 -15.07 -14.80 -1.84
CA GLY A 326 -14.43 -15.69 -2.82
C GLY A 326 -13.15 -16.32 -2.29
N GLU A 327 -12.59 -17.30 -3.01
CA GLU A 327 -11.44 -18.06 -2.50
C GLU A 327 -10.17 -17.83 -3.32
N ARG A 328 -10.30 -17.28 -4.53
CA ARG A 328 -9.18 -17.08 -5.44
C ARG A 328 -8.41 -15.81 -5.09
N ILE A 329 -7.11 -15.98 -4.84
CA ILE A 329 -6.16 -14.91 -4.54
C ILE A 329 -5.49 -14.47 -5.85
N GLU A 330 -5.59 -13.19 -6.17
CA GLU A 330 -4.94 -12.61 -7.37
C GLU A 330 -3.73 -11.74 -7.02
N GLU A 331 -3.78 -11.02 -5.89
CA GLU A 331 -2.75 -10.07 -5.46
C GLU A 331 -1.41 -10.76 -5.18
N GLU A 332 -0.35 -10.22 -5.75
CA GLU A 332 0.99 -10.82 -5.78
C GLU A 332 1.51 -11.16 -4.38
N ARG A 333 1.39 -10.22 -3.44
CA ARG A 333 1.88 -10.36 -2.07
C ARG A 333 1.01 -11.33 -1.26
N GLN A 334 -0.30 -11.33 -1.44
CA GLN A 334 -1.17 -12.34 -0.82
C GLN A 334 -0.84 -13.75 -1.35
N ARG A 335 -0.55 -13.89 -2.65
CA ARG A 335 -0.10 -15.18 -3.21
C ARG A 335 1.24 -15.61 -2.61
N ALA A 336 2.20 -14.69 -2.50
CA ALA A 336 3.49 -14.96 -1.83
C ALA A 336 3.28 -15.43 -0.38
N THR A 337 2.47 -14.72 0.40
CA THR A 337 2.11 -15.11 1.76
C THR A 337 1.44 -16.49 1.81
N GLN A 338 0.55 -16.79 0.86
CA GLN A 338 -0.13 -18.09 0.82
C GLN A 338 0.83 -19.23 0.48
N LEU A 339 1.80 -18.99 -0.40
CA LEU A 339 2.88 -19.94 -0.71
C LEU A 339 3.71 -20.25 0.54
N GLU A 340 4.09 -19.23 1.30
CA GLU A 340 4.85 -19.39 2.54
C GLU A 340 4.04 -20.12 3.61
N LEU A 341 2.78 -19.75 3.79
CA LEU A 341 1.88 -20.40 4.73
C LEU A 341 1.75 -21.91 4.45
N TRP A 342 1.56 -22.27 3.17
CA TRP A 342 1.53 -23.67 2.74
C TRP A 342 2.86 -24.39 3.01
N TRP A 343 3.98 -23.80 2.56
CA TRP A 343 5.30 -24.43 2.67
C TRP A 343 5.71 -24.65 4.12
N PHE A 344 5.58 -23.62 4.96
CA PHE A 344 6.00 -23.68 6.35
C PHE A 344 5.10 -24.61 7.17
N THR A 345 3.81 -24.69 6.86
CA THR A 345 2.92 -25.70 7.45
C THR A 345 3.35 -27.12 7.04
N GLY A 346 3.64 -27.34 5.75
CA GLY A 346 4.12 -28.63 5.24
C GLY A 346 5.46 -29.08 5.83
N LYS A 347 6.33 -28.13 6.19
CA LYS A 347 7.61 -28.39 6.89
C LYS A 347 7.46 -28.54 8.41
N GLY A 348 6.24 -28.44 8.94
CA GLY A 348 5.97 -28.48 10.38
C GLY A 348 6.61 -27.33 11.14
N ALA A 349 6.92 -26.22 10.45
CA ALA A 349 7.38 -24.97 11.02
C ALA A 349 6.22 -24.12 11.53
N LEU A 350 5.03 -24.30 10.97
CA LEU A 350 3.78 -23.76 11.46
C LEU A 350 2.84 -24.89 11.86
N SER A 351 2.06 -24.65 12.91
CA SER A 351 1.00 -25.56 13.35
C SER A 351 -0.20 -24.77 13.83
N GLU A 352 -1.39 -25.27 13.51
CA GLU A 352 -2.62 -24.74 14.07
C GLU A 352 -2.78 -25.22 15.52
N ARG A 353 -3.07 -24.28 16.42
CA ARG A 353 -3.39 -24.55 17.82
C ARG A 353 -4.80 -24.11 18.13
N HIS A 354 -5.46 -24.86 19.00
CA HIS A 354 -6.79 -24.53 19.52
C HIS A 354 -6.70 -24.22 21.01
N GLU A 355 -7.18 -23.05 21.39
CA GLU A 355 -7.26 -22.63 22.79
C GLU A 355 -8.54 -21.84 23.02
N ALA A 356 -9.29 -22.18 24.07
CA ALA A 356 -10.57 -21.55 24.42
C ALA A 356 -11.56 -21.44 23.23
N GLY A 357 -11.59 -22.46 22.37
CA GLY A 357 -12.46 -22.49 21.18
C GLY A 357 -12.01 -21.57 20.03
N ARG A 358 -10.82 -20.96 20.12
CA ARG A 358 -10.21 -20.11 19.08
C ARG A 358 -9.02 -20.80 18.44
N ARG A 359 -8.79 -20.48 17.17
CA ARG A 359 -7.66 -20.98 16.38
C ARG A 359 -6.53 -19.97 16.38
N PHE A 360 -5.32 -20.48 16.52
CA PHE A 360 -4.09 -19.70 16.49
C PHE A 360 -3.08 -20.42 15.61
N LEU A 361 -2.18 -19.65 15.00
CA LEU A 361 -1.05 -20.19 14.26
C LEU A 361 0.20 -20.07 15.12
N SER A 362 0.88 -21.19 15.38
CA SER A 362 2.11 -21.23 16.16
C SER A 362 3.30 -21.59 15.31
N ALA A 363 4.41 -20.88 15.52
CA ALA A 363 5.66 -21.11 14.83
C ALA A 363 6.70 -21.82 15.70
N ASP A 364 7.34 -22.85 15.15
CA ASP A 364 8.56 -23.46 15.72
C ASP A 364 9.78 -22.67 15.21
N PRO A 365 10.55 -21.99 16.08
CA PRO A 365 11.63 -21.12 15.63
C PRO A 365 12.74 -21.83 14.83
N ALA A 366 13.10 -23.05 15.22
CA ALA A 366 14.18 -23.79 14.58
C ALA A 366 13.77 -24.27 13.19
N ARG A 367 12.54 -24.81 13.07
CA ARG A 367 12.00 -25.26 11.80
C ARG A 367 11.64 -24.09 10.88
N PHE A 368 11.21 -22.96 11.43
CA PHE A 368 10.91 -21.75 10.66
C PHE A 368 12.13 -21.28 9.87
N GLN A 369 13.29 -21.17 10.52
CA GLN A 369 14.51 -20.75 9.84
C GLN A 369 14.90 -21.71 8.72
N LYS A 370 14.83 -23.02 8.99
CA LYS A 370 15.14 -24.04 7.99
C LYS A 370 14.17 -23.99 6.81
N ALA A 371 12.87 -23.89 7.06
CA ALA A 371 11.84 -23.79 6.03
C ALA A 371 12.03 -22.55 5.15
N ALA A 372 12.38 -21.40 5.75
CA ALA A 372 12.66 -20.17 5.03
C ALA A 372 13.86 -20.32 4.09
N SER A 373 14.98 -20.86 4.57
CA SER A 373 16.17 -21.09 3.75
C SER A 373 15.93 -22.08 2.60
N GLU A 374 15.18 -23.16 2.86
CA GLU A 374 14.85 -24.15 1.81
C GLU A 374 13.94 -23.57 0.73
N LEU A 375 12.90 -22.80 1.10
CA LEU A 375 12.02 -22.18 0.11
C LEU A 375 12.77 -21.10 -0.69
N LEU A 376 13.60 -20.30 -0.03
CA LEU A 376 14.40 -19.28 -0.71
C LEU A 376 15.31 -19.91 -1.77
N ALA A 377 15.99 -21.01 -1.43
CA ALA A 377 16.85 -21.73 -2.37
C ALA A 377 16.05 -22.31 -3.55
N LEU A 378 14.87 -22.88 -3.31
CA LEU A 378 13.97 -23.36 -4.35
C LEU A 378 13.53 -22.24 -5.31
N LEU A 379 13.13 -21.10 -4.78
CA LEU A 379 12.68 -19.96 -5.59
C LEU A 379 13.84 -19.32 -6.37
N GLN A 380 15.05 -19.30 -5.80
CA GLN A 380 16.26 -18.87 -6.49
C GLN A 380 16.65 -19.83 -7.64
N ASP A 381 16.52 -21.14 -7.44
CA ASP A 381 16.74 -22.15 -8.50
C ASP A 381 15.77 -21.97 -9.67
N ILE A 382 14.47 -21.78 -9.37
CA ILE A 382 13.45 -21.49 -10.38
C ILE A 382 13.76 -20.20 -11.14
N ALA A 383 14.17 -19.14 -10.43
CA ALA A 383 14.54 -17.87 -11.03
C ALA A 383 15.76 -17.99 -11.95
N ALA A 384 16.84 -18.63 -11.47
CA ALA A 384 18.09 -18.81 -12.21
C ALA A 384 17.90 -19.64 -13.48
N SER A 385 17.08 -20.70 -13.40
CA SER A 385 16.72 -21.55 -14.54
C SER A 385 15.64 -20.95 -15.44
N ARG A 386 14.94 -19.90 -14.99
CA ARG A 386 13.77 -19.30 -15.65
C ARG A 386 12.65 -20.32 -15.94
N ASP A 387 12.45 -21.30 -15.07
CA ASP A 387 11.41 -22.33 -15.21
C ASP A 387 10.02 -21.79 -14.85
N LEU A 388 9.43 -21.03 -15.77
CA LEU A 388 8.12 -20.39 -15.60
C LEU A 388 6.98 -21.41 -15.49
N VAL A 389 7.15 -22.62 -16.04
CA VAL A 389 6.14 -23.69 -15.94
C VAL A 389 6.10 -24.21 -14.51
N ARG A 390 7.26 -24.55 -13.94
CA ARG A 390 7.37 -24.97 -12.54
C ARG A 390 6.90 -23.88 -11.58
N LEU A 391 7.23 -22.61 -11.86
CA LEU A 391 6.74 -21.48 -11.06
C LEU A 391 5.21 -21.40 -11.09
N ARG A 392 4.61 -21.43 -12.28
CA ARG A 392 3.14 -21.37 -12.44
C ARG A 392 2.48 -22.52 -11.70
N ASP A 393 2.97 -23.74 -11.87
CA ASP A 393 2.36 -24.93 -11.28
C ASP A 393 2.45 -24.90 -9.74
N LEU A 394 3.57 -24.40 -9.19
CA LEU A 394 3.74 -24.15 -7.76
C LEU A 394 2.70 -23.13 -7.25
N LEU A 395 2.58 -21.99 -7.93
CA LEU A 395 1.67 -20.91 -7.51
C LEU A 395 0.19 -21.27 -7.66
N GLU A 396 -0.21 -21.91 -8.76
CA GLU A 396 -1.61 -22.32 -8.96
C GLU A 396 -2.03 -23.40 -7.96
N SER A 397 -1.13 -24.33 -7.62
CA SER A 397 -1.42 -25.42 -6.69
C SER A 397 -1.48 -24.96 -5.23
N HIS A 398 -0.66 -23.98 -4.84
CA HIS A 398 -0.40 -23.70 -3.42
C HIS A 398 -0.57 -22.25 -2.99
N ALA A 399 -0.61 -21.29 -3.92
CA ALA A 399 -0.63 -19.86 -3.63
C ALA A 399 -1.93 -19.16 -4.05
N SER A 400 -2.90 -19.89 -4.61
CA SER A 400 -4.04 -19.28 -5.31
C SER A 400 -5.38 -19.42 -4.59
N LYS A 401 -5.43 -20.16 -3.47
CA LYS A 401 -6.65 -20.38 -2.67
C LYS A 401 -6.39 -20.11 -1.20
N LEU A 402 -7.36 -19.47 -0.53
CA LEU A 402 -7.35 -19.26 0.92
C LEU A 402 -8.27 -20.25 1.65
N ASP A 403 -8.03 -20.43 2.96
CA ASP A 403 -8.93 -21.17 3.84
C ASP A 403 -10.10 -20.27 4.27
N ALA A 404 -11.31 -20.60 3.79
CA ALA A 404 -12.51 -19.82 4.04
C ALA A 404 -12.89 -19.79 5.53
N GLN A 405 -12.58 -20.84 6.30
CA GLN A 405 -12.86 -20.89 7.73
C GLN A 405 -11.91 -19.96 8.51
N TRP A 406 -10.61 -20.00 8.21
CA TRP A 406 -9.64 -19.08 8.81
C TRP A 406 -9.99 -17.64 8.49
N ARG A 407 -10.28 -17.31 7.23
CA ARG A 407 -10.75 -15.96 6.85
C ARG A 407 -11.94 -15.53 7.69
N ASN A 408 -12.99 -16.35 7.76
CA ASN A 408 -14.23 -15.98 8.41
C ASN A 408 -14.02 -15.77 9.93
N ASP A 409 -13.20 -16.59 10.58
CA ASP A 409 -12.80 -16.42 11.99
C ASP A 409 -12.04 -15.10 12.19
N VAL A 410 -11.02 -14.85 11.38
CA VAL A 410 -10.20 -13.63 11.47
C VAL A 410 -11.07 -12.38 11.28
N ILE A 411 -11.94 -12.36 10.25
CA ILE A 411 -12.84 -11.23 10.01
C ILE A 411 -13.79 -11.00 11.21
N ALA A 412 -14.35 -12.07 11.78
CA ALA A 412 -15.23 -11.96 12.93
C ALA A 412 -14.50 -11.39 14.16
N ARG A 413 -13.27 -11.83 14.41
CA ARG A 413 -12.43 -11.35 15.52
C ARG A 413 -12.04 -9.89 15.36
N LEU A 414 -11.61 -9.48 14.16
CA LEU A 414 -11.29 -8.09 13.88
C LEU A 414 -12.52 -7.18 14.07
N ARG A 415 -13.69 -7.61 13.58
CA ARG A 415 -14.94 -6.86 13.77
C ARG A 415 -15.33 -6.73 15.24
N ALA A 416 -15.24 -7.82 16.01
CA ALA A 416 -15.53 -7.81 17.44
C ALA A 416 -14.59 -6.90 18.23
N ALA A 417 -13.34 -6.76 17.78
CA ALA A 417 -12.35 -5.86 18.36
C ALA A 417 -12.43 -4.41 17.82
N GLY A 418 -13.42 -4.09 16.97
CA GLY A 418 -13.57 -2.76 16.38
C GLY A 418 -12.45 -2.39 15.40
N ILE A 419 -11.69 -3.36 14.90
CA ILE A 419 -10.56 -3.12 14.01
C ILE A 419 -11.07 -2.97 12.57
N PRO A 420 -10.82 -1.82 11.91
CA PRO A 420 -11.28 -1.60 10.55
C PRO A 420 -10.53 -2.51 9.56
N ARG A 421 -11.25 -2.98 8.53
CA ARG A 421 -10.67 -3.82 7.47
C ARG A 421 -9.57 -3.08 6.70
N ARG A 422 -9.83 -1.82 6.36
CA ARG A 422 -8.90 -0.93 5.66
C ARG A 422 -8.77 0.37 6.43
N VAL A 423 -7.57 0.92 6.43
CA VAL A 423 -7.29 2.23 6.99
C VAL A 423 -6.64 3.05 5.88
N ALA A 424 -7.22 4.19 5.57
CA ALA A 424 -6.63 5.17 4.69
C ALA A 424 -5.77 6.12 5.51
N LEU A 425 -4.54 6.35 5.07
CA LEU A 425 -3.69 7.42 5.58
C LEU A 425 -3.75 8.58 4.60
N LEU A 426 -4.12 9.76 5.09
CA LEU A 426 -4.18 10.97 4.29
C LEU A 426 -2.93 11.79 4.62
N PRO A 427 -2.00 11.99 3.66
CA PRO A 427 -0.84 12.83 3.90
C PRO A 427 -1.27 14.27 4.18
N PRO A 428 -0.45 15.06 4.92
CA PRO A 428 -0.71 16.47 5.06
C PRO A 428 -0.57 17.15 3.70
N ARG A 429 -1.40 18.16 3.47
CA ARG A 429 -1.36 18.97 2.25
C ARG A 429 -0.27 20.00 2.35
N LEU A 430 0.52 20.13 1.29
CA LEU A 430 1.45 21.24 1.16
C LEU A 430 0.74 22.37 0.41
N GLU A 431 0.67 23.54 1.05
CA GLU A 431 0.02 24.74 0.52
C GLU A 431 1.08 25.84 0.32
N PRO A 432 1.09 26.56 -0.82
CA PRO A 432 1.99 27.69 -1.01
C PRO A 432 1.62 28.83 -0.06
N VAL A 433 2.63 29.47 0.51
CA VAL A 433 2.51 30.77 1.18
C VAL A 433 2.72 31.84 0.11
N LEU A 434 1.73 32.71 -0.06
CA LEU A 434 1.73 33.73 -1.11
C LEU A 434 1.92 35.14 -0.51
N ILE A 435 2.81 35.93 -1.12
CA ILE A 435 2.87 37.40 -0.93
C ILE A 435 2.66 38.04 -2.30
N GLU A 436 1.68 38.95 -2.41
CA GLU A 436 1.33 39.64 -3.67
C GLU A 436 1.08 38.66 -4.85
N GLY A 437 0.53 37.48 -4.56
CA GLY A 437 0.25 36.45 -5.56
C GLY A 437 1.47 35.65 -6.02
N LYS A 438 2.66 35.91 -5.46
CA LYS A 438 3.88 35.12 -5.70
C LYS A 438 4.08 34.11 -4.59
N GLU A 439 4.40 32.88 -4.97
CA GLU A 439 4.82 31.83 -4.04
C GLU A 439 6.17 32.20 -3.44
N ILE A 440 6.20 32.32 -2.11
CA ILE A 440 7.40 32.70 -1.36
C ILE A 440 7.83 31.64 -0.35
N ASP A 441 6.96 30.68 0.01
CA ASP A 441 7.26 29.58 0.93
C ASP A 441 6.19 28.49 0.79
N ALA A 442 6.28 27.41 1.57
CA ALA A 442 5.25 26.40 1.69
C ALA A 442 4.97 26.04 3.16
N GLN A 443 3.76 25.58 3.43
CA GLN A 443 3.33 25.09 4.74
C GLN A 443 2.61 23.74 4.60
N ALA A 444 2.74 22.88 5.61
CA ALA A 444 1.98 21.64 5.70
C ALA A 444 0.70 21.83 6.53
N ARG A 445 -0.42 21.30 6.06
CA ARG A 445 -1.69 21.29 6.79
C ARG A 445 -2.32 19.90 6.82
N PRO A 446 -2.79 19.41 7.97
CA PRO A 446 -3.50 18.13 8.03
C PRO A 446 -4.82 18.19 7.23
N VAL A 447 -5.24 17.04 6.72
CA VAL A 447 -6.55 16.93 6.05
C VAL A 447 -7.66 16.91 7.09
N GLU A 448 -8.39 18.02 7.21
CA GLU A 448 -9.50 18.15 8.16
C GLU A 448 -10.80 17.47 7.68
N ASP A 449 -11.09 17.57 6.38
CA ASP A 449 -12.27 16.98 5.75
C ASP A 449 -11.83 16.13 4.56
N PHE A 450 -12.12 14.82 4.67
CA PHE A 450 -11.76 13.83 3.66
C PHE A 450 -12.49 14.06 2.34
N ASP A 451 -13.79 14.37 2.36
CA ASP A 451 -14.57 14.57 1.14
C ASP A 451 -14.10 15.83 0.41
N ALA A 452 -13.84 16.91 1.17
CA ALA A 452 -13.28 18.12 0.60
C ALA A 452 -11.86 17.89 0.03
N GLY A 453 -11.07 16.99 0.65
CA GLY A 453 -9.77 16.55 0.14
C GLY A 453 -9.90 15.90 -1.24
N ILE A 454 -10.76 14.88 -1.35
CA ILE A 454 -11.05 14.18 -2.61
C ILE A 454 -11.44 15.17 -3.71
N LEU A 455 -12.38 16.09 -3.44
CA LEU A 455 -12.87 17.03 -4.46
C LEU A 455 -11.82 18.01 -4.95
N ARG A 456 -10.91 18.44 -4.06
CA ARG A 456 -9.78 19.31 -4.42
C ARG A 456 -8.78 18.56 -5.28
N GLU A 457 -8.43 17.34 -4.92
CA GLU A 457 -7.45 16.56 -5.68
C GLU A 457 -7.98 16.14 -7.05
N TRP A 458 -9.22 15.67 -7.10
CA TRP A 458 -9.91 15.38 -8.35
C TRP A 458 -10.14 16.62 -9.22
N ALA A 459 -9.92 17.84 -8.71
CA ALA A 459 -9.98 19.06 -9.51
C ALA A 459 -8.82 19.21 -10.50
N ALA A 460 -7.71 18.52 -10.25
CA ALA A 460 -6.57 18.50 -11.16
C ALA A 460 -6.75 17.53 -12.35
N PHE A 461 -7.85 16.77 -12.40
CA PHE A 461 -8.05 15.65 -13.33
C PHE A 461 -8.92 15.98 -14.54
#